data_AF-A0A501PUH0-F1
#
_entry.id   AF-A0A501PUH0-F1
#
_cell.length_a   1.000
_cell.length_b   1.000
_cell.length_c   1.000
_cell.angle_alpha   90.00
_cell.angle_beta   90.00
_cell.angle_gamma   90.00
#
_symmetry.space_group_name_H-M   'P 1'
#
loop_
_entity.id
_entity.type
_entity.pdbx_description
1 polymer ?
#
loop_
_entity_poly.entity_id
_entity_poly.type
_entity_poly.pdbx_seq_one_letter_code
_entity_poly.pdbx_strand_id
1 'polypeptide(L)'
;MSVNALEAALWQLYLHPGDADSFRSDAASYAADYRVTDKERELLVSVDVMGLIDHGVNSLLVLMAFQTIYGPERLHDYFDIVNAPAA
;
A
#
# COMPACT_ATOMS: atom_id res chain seq x y z
N MET A 1 -16.79 -7.04 -0.32
CA MET A 1 -15.92 -7.65 -1.37
C MET A 1 -14.95 -6.59 -1.86
N SER A 2 -13.91 -6.26 -1.10
CA SER A 2 -13.06 -5.09 -1.43
C SER A 2 -11.63 -5.16 -0.87
N VAL A 3 -11.42 -5.72 0.34
CA VAL A 3 -10.06 -6.02 0.87
C VAL A 3 -9.24 -6.85 -0.11
N ASN A 4 -9.82 -7.90 -0.71
CA ASN A 4 -9.08 -8.75 -1.67
C ASN A 4 -8.55 -7.99 -2.90
N ALA A 5 -9.22 -6.93 -3.37
CA ALA A 5 -8.76 -6.16 -4.53
C ALA A 5 -7.62 -5.20 -4.16
N LEU A 6 -7.74 -4.57 -2.99
CA LEU A 6 -6.70 -3.73 -2.42
C LEU A 6 -5.45 -4.55 -2.03
N GLU A 7 -5.64 -5.71 -1.40
CA GLU A 7 -4.58 -6.67 -1.11
C GLU A 7 -3.94 -7.21 -2.39
N ALA A 8 -4.74 -7.50 -3.43
CA ALA A 8 -4.19 -7.91 -4.72
C ALA A 8 -3.29 -6.82 -5.32
N ALA A 9 -3.71 -5.55 -5.27
CA ALA A 9 -2.88 -4.44 -5.73
C ALA A 9 -1.55 -4.35 -4.97
N LEU A 10 -1.59 -4.38 -3.64
CA LEU A 10 -0.37 -4.35 -2.82
C LEU A 10 0.52 -5.57 -3.04
N TRP A 11 -0.08 -6.74 -3.28
CA TRP A 11 0.65 -7.98 -3.56
C TRP A 11 1.38 -7.94 -4.91
N GLN A 12 0.78 -7.32 -5.94
CA GLN A 12 1.42 -7.19 -7.24
C GLN A 12 2.68 -6.32 -7.18
N LEU A 13 2.66 -5.25 -6.38
CA LEU A 13 3.86 -4.43 -6.14
C LEU A 13 5.03 -5.27 -5.62
N TYR A 14 4.76 -6.24 -4.75
CA TYR A 14 5.77 -7.15 -4.24
C TYR A 14 6.23 -8.20 -5.27
N LEU A 15 5.30 -8.76 -6.06
CA LEU A 15 5.61 -9.81 -7.04
C LEU A 15 6.38 -9.31 -8.28
N HIS A 16 6.10 -8.09 -8.72
CA HIS A 16 6.58 -7.56 -10.00
C HIS A 16 7.27 -6.21 -9.80
N PRO A 17 8.61 -6.15 -9.93
CA PRO A 17 9.35 -4.89 -9.81
C PRO A 17 8.85 -3.80 -10.78
N GLY A 18 8.40 -4.20 -11.98
CA GLY A 18 7.83 -3.28 -12.96
C GLY A 18 6.53 -2.61 -12.49
N ASP A 19 5.71 -3.30 -11.69
CA ASP A 19 4.48 -2.73 -11.12
C ASP A 19 4.81 -1.70 -10.04
N ALA A 20 5.88 -1.92 -9.28
CA ALA A 20 6.40 -0.93 -8.33
C ALA A 20 6.93 0.33 -9.06
N ASP A 21 7.60 0.16 -10.21
CA ASP A 21 8.04 1.28 -11.03
C ASP A 21 6.85 2.07 -11.61
N SER A 22 5.84 1.36 -12.13
CA SER A 22 4.59 1.98 -12.60
C SER A 22 3.87 2.71 -11.47
N PHE A 23 3.80 2.13 -10.28
CA PHE A 23 3.20 2.76 -9.10
C PHE A 23 3.93 4.04 -8.69
N ARG A 24 5.27 4.01 -8.65
CA ARG A 24 6.07 5.21 -8.33
C ARG A 24 5.93 6.31 -9.38
N SER A 25 5.71 5.94 -10.64
CA SER A 25 5.50 6.90 -11.73
C SER A 25 4.09 7.50 -11.71
N ASP A 26 3.05 6.67 -11.52
CA ASP A 26 1.65 7.10 -11.49
C ASP A 26 0.79 6.09 -10.70
N ALA A 27 0.72 6.29 -9.39
CA ALA A 27 -0.06 5.44 -8.49
C ALA A 27 -1.57 5.50 -8.78
N ALA A 28 -2.08 6.63 -9.28
CA ALA A 28 -3.51 6.78 -9.57
C ALA A 28 -3.93 5.96 -10.78
N SER A 29 -3.11 5.98 -11.82
CA SER A 29 -3.27 5.13 -13.01
C SER A 29 -3.13 3.65 -12.63
N TYR A 30 -2.12 3.28 -11.84
CA TYR A 30 -1.97 1.91 -11.34
C TYR A 30 -3.21 1.42 -10.57
N ALA A 31 -3.75 2.25 -9.67
CA ALA A 31 -4.95 1.90 -8.91
C ALA A 31 -6.21 1.79 -9.80
N ALA A 32 -6.22 2.34 -11.01
CA ALA A 32 -7.35 2.25 -11.94
C ALA A 32 -7.58 0.83 -12.48
N ASP A 33 -6.53 0.00 -12.49
CA ASP A 33 -6.60 -1.40 -12.95
C ASP A 33 -7.30 -2.32 -11.94
N TYR A 34 -7.50 -1.86 -10.71
CA TYR A 34 -8.11 -2.63 -9.63
C TYR A 34 -9.53 -2.15 -9.33
N ARG A 35 -10.41 -3.12 -9.03
CA ARG A 35 -11.79 -2.85 -8.61
C ARG A 35 -11.85 -2.47 -7.13
N VAL A 36 -11.22 -1.36 -6.79
CA VAL A 36 -11.22 -0.74 -5.45
C VAL A 36 -12.27 0.38 -5.40
N THR A 37 -12.80 0.62 -4.20
CA THR A 37 -13.65 1.79 -3.92
C THR A 37 -12.84 3.09 -3.94
N ASP A 38 -13.51 4.24 -3.98
CA ASP A 38 -12.82 5.54 -3.93
C ASP A 38 -11.99 5.70 -2.67
N LYS A 39 -12.47 5.20 -1.53
CA LYS A 39 -11.73 5.23 -0.26
C LYS A 39 -10.48 4.36 -0.33
N GLU A 40 -10.60 3.14 -0.83
CA GLU A 40 -9.46 2.23 -0.99
C GLU A 40 -8.44 2.74 -2.00
N ARG A 41 -8.90 3.41 -3.06
CA ARG A 41 -8.04 4.10 -4.02
C ARG A 41 -7.24 5.20 -3.33
N GLU A 42 -7.88 6.01 -2.50
CA GLU A 42 -7.19 7.05 -1.72
C GLU A 42 -6.12 6.44 -0.80
N LEU A 43 -6.46 5.39 -0.06
CA LEU A 43 -5.52 4.69 0.83
C LEU A 43 -4.33 4.10 0.05
N LEU A 44 -4.58 3.49 -1.11
CA LEU A 44 -3.57 2.91 -1.97
C LEU A 44 -2.64 3.98 -2.55
N VAL A 45 -3.20 5.04 -3.15
CA VAL A 45 -2.42 6.07 -3.85
C VAL A 45 -1.58 6.90 -2.87
N SER A 46 -2.11 7.18 -1.68
CA SER A 46 -1.37 7.89 -0.64
C SER A 46 -0.40 7.01 0.15
N VAL A 47 -0.50 5.68 -0.02
CA VAL A 47 0.20 4.67 0.80
C VAL A 47 -0.03 4.95 2.29
N ASP A 48 -1.30 5.21 2.66
CA ASP A 48 -1.71 5.46 4.04
C ASP A 48 -1.59 4.17 4.86
N VAL A 49 -0.44 3.96 5.48
CA VAL A 49 -0.11 2.73 6.21
C VAL A 49 -1.15 2.39 7.27
N MET A 50 -1.52 3.36 8.13
CA MET A 50 -2.50 3.12 9.18
C MET A 50 -3.89 2.96 8.60
N GLY A 51 -4.27 3.79 7.62
CA GLY A 51 -5.56 3.65 6.96
C GLY A 51 -5.73 2.31 6.26
N LEU A 52 -4.68 1.74 5.65
CA LEU A 52 -4.69 0.40 5.06
C LEU A 52 -4.88 -0.68 6.12
N ILE A 53 -4.14 -0.61 7.23
CA ILE A 53 -4.23 -1.58 8.34
C ILE A 53 -5.61 -1.51 9.01
N ASP A 54 -6.10 -0.32 9.31
CA ASP A 54 -7.42 -0.09 9.92
C ASP A 54 -8.57 -0.50 9.00
N HIS A 55 -8.38 -0.37 7.68
CA HIS A 55 -9.31 -0.89 6.67
C HIS A 55 -9.28 -2.42 6.55
N GLY A 56 -8.38 -3.10 7.26
CA GLY A 56 -8.33 -4.55 7.39
C GLY A 56 -7.34 -5.25 6.45
N VAL A 57 -6.45 -4.50 5.79
CA VAL A 57 -5.35 -5.08 5.01
C VAL A 57 -4.33 -5.71 5.96
N ASN A 58 -3.82 -6.90 5.60
CA ASN A 58 -2.78 -7.55 6.40
C ASN A 58 -1.54 -6.64 6.58
N SER A 59 -1.13 -6.39 7.83
CA SER A 59 -0.01 -5.49 8.14
C SER A 59 1.34 -5.94 7.57
N LEU A 60 1.59 -7.25 7.46
CA LEU A 60 2.80 -7.76 6.80
C LEU A 60 2.79 -7.44 5.30
N LEU A 61 1.62 -7.47 4.65
CA LEU A 61 1.49 -7.08 3.25
C LEU A 61 1.75 -5.58 3.06
N VAL A 62 1.20 -4.73 3.93
CA VAL A 62 1.44 -3.29 3.91
C VAL A 62 2.94 -3.00 4.10
N LEU A 63 3.60 -3.69 5.03
CA LEU A 63 5.05 -3.59 5.24
C LEU A 63 5.84 -3.94 3.97
N MET A 64 5.54 -5.07 3.33
CA MET A 64 6.25 -5.50 2.13
C MET A 64 6.02 -4.52 0.96
N ALA A 65 4.78 -4.06 0.76
CA ALA A 65 4.48 -3.07 -0.26
C ALA A 65 5.21 -1.75 0.01
N PHE A 66 5.19 -1.27 1.25
CA PHE A 66 5.92 -0.07 1.67
C PHE A 66 7.42 -0.19 1.39
N GLN A 67 8.04 -1.30 1.78
CA GLN A 67 9.46 -1.55 1.52
C GLN A 67 9.76 -1.61 0.02
N THR A 68 8.88 -2.20 -0.79
CA THR A 68 9.07 -2.25 -2.24
C THR A 68 8.94 -0.87 -2.87
N ILE A 69 7.97 -0.04 -2.45
CA ILE A 69 7.77 1.31 -3.00
C ILE A 69 8.91 2.24 -2.57
N TYR A 70 9.29 2.24 -1.30
CA TYR A 70 10.15 3.27 -0.71
C TYR A 70 11.58 2.82 -0.44
N GLY A 71 11.88 1.53 -0.59
CA GLY A 71 13.18 0.95 -0.29
C GLY A 71 13.36 0.59 1.19
N PRO A 72 14.34 -0.28 1.49
CA PRO A 72 14.64 -0.73 2.87
C PRO A 72 15.12 0.41 3.79
N GLU A 73 15.69 1.48 3.24
CA GLU A 73 16.18 2.63 4.00
C GLU A 73 15.06 3.39 4.72
N ARG A 74 13.83 3.32 4.21
CA ARG A 74 12.64 3.97 4.79
C ARG A 74 11.84 3.06 5.72
N LEU A 75 12.31 1.83 5.99
CA LEU A 75 11.57 0.88 6.82
C LEU A 75 11.31 1.38 8.25
N HIS A 76 12.18 2.24 8.78
CA HIS A 76 11.98 2.89 10.07
C HIS A 76 10.74 3.79 10.09
N ASP A 77 10.46 4.52 9.00
CA ASP A 77 9.24 5.35 8.87
C ASP A 77 7.97 4.51 9.08
N TYR A 78 7.93 3.30 8.50
CA TYR A 78 6.80 2.38 8.69
C TYR A 78 6.61 2.02 10.16
N PHE A 79 7.70 1.67 10.87
CA PHE A 79 7.62 1.32 12.28
C PHE A 79 7.25 2.51 13.15
N ASP A 80 7.72 3.71 12.82
CA ASP A 80 7.35 4.93 13.53
C ASP A 80 5.85 5.22 13.37
N ILE A 81 5.30 5.03 12.16
CA ILE A 81 3.86 5.17 11.89
C ILE A 81 3.04 4.15 12.68
N VAL A 82 3.41 2.88 12.63
CA VAL A 82 2.63 1.79 13.26
C VAL A 82 2.72 1.80 14.79
N ASN A 83 3.84 2.25 15.35
CA ASN A 83 4.03 2.36 16.79
C ASN A 83 3.63 3.72 17.36
N ALA A 84 3.23 4.68 16.52
CA ALA A 84 2.73 5.96 16.99
C ALA A 84 1.49 5.73 17.88
N PRO A 85 1.40 6.41 19.04
CA PRO A 85 0.22 6.32 19.87
C PRO A 85 -0.99 6.83 19.07
N ALA A 86 -2.10 6.07 19.09
CA ALA A 86 -3.35 6.51 18.50
C ALA A 86 -3.76 7.86 19.13
N ALA A 87 -3.85 8.90 18.29
CA ALA A 87 -4.20 10.25 18.69
C ALA A 87 -5.69 10.38 19.06
#